data_AF-A0AAW6MAW9-F1
#
_entry.id   AF-A0AAW6MAW9-F1
#
_cell.length_a   1.000
_cell.length_b   1.000
_cell.length_c   1.000
_cell.angle_alpha   90.00
_cell.angle_beta   90.00
_cell.angle_gamma   90.00
#
_symmetry.space_group_name_H-M   'P 1'
#
loop_
_entity.id
_entity.type
_entity.pdbx_description
1 polymer ?
#
loop_
_entity_poly.entity_id
_entity_poly.type
_entity_poly.pdbx_seq_one_letter_code
_entity_poly.pdbx_strand_id
1 'polypeptide(L)' 'MEKNEKAELLVVDDHSLILEGICKIVNKMPEVTVADAVTSGKQAIKLIEERDYDVYILDISIPDISGFE' A
#
# COMPACT_ATOMS: atom_id res chain seq x y z
N MET A 1 -1.97 13.31 25.82
CA MET A 1 -2.70 12.97 24.59
C MET A 1 -1.83 11.98 23.86
N GLU A 2 -2.16 10.70 23.95
CA GLU A 2 -1.48 9.70 23.12
C GLU A 2 -1.81 10.04 21.67
N LYS A 3 -0.76 10.29 20.91
CA LYS A 3 -0.86 10.49 19.47
C LYS A 3 -1.28 9.12 18.93
N ASN A 4 -2.56 8.95 18.58
CA ASN A 4 -3.01 7.77 17.85
C ASN A 4 -2.31 7.84 16.48
N GLU A 5 -1.12 7.24 16.39
CA GLU A 5 -0.45 7.03 15.12
C GLU A 5 -1.31 6.09 14.30
N LYS A 6 -1.71 6.55 13.12
CA LYS A 6 -2.45 5.73 12.17
C LYS A 6 -1.47 4.70 11.60
N ALA A 7 -1.91 3.46 11.45
CA ALA A 7 -1.14 2.47 10.72
C ALA A 7 -0.94 2.94 9.27
N GLU A 8 0.31 2.97 8.82
CA GLU A 8 0.67 3.34 7.46
C GLU A 8 0.62 2.12 6.54
N LEU A 9 -0.17 2.23 5.46
CA LEU A 9 -0.42 1.14 4.51
C LEU A 9 0.25 1.44 3.15
N LEU A 10 0.98 0.45 2.63
CA LEU A 10 1.39 0.38 1.22
C LEU A 10 0.45 -0.54 0.44
N VAL A 11 -0.07 -0.07 -0.69
CA VAL A 11 -0.92 -0.86 -1.60
C VAL A 11 -0.25 -0.99 -2.96
N VAL A 12 -0.19 -2.20 -3.49
CA VAL A 12 0.46 -2.52 -4.77
C VAL A 12 -0.48 -3.35 -5.63
N ASP A 13 -0.92 -2.80 -6.76
CA ASP A 13 -1.81 -3.46 -7.73
C ASP A 13 -1.67 -2.75 -9.08
N ASP A 14 -1.49 -3.49 -10.19
CA ASP A 14 -1.30 -2.90 -11.52
C ASP A 14 -2.57 -2.26 -12.11
N HIS A 15 -3.72 -2.43 -11.46
CA HIS A 15 -4.99 -1.82 -11.81
C HIS A 15 -5.33 -0.61 -10.94
N SER A 16 -5.22 0.59 -11.50
CA SER A 16 -5.55 1.86 -10.81
C SER A 16 -6.97 1.89 -10.19
N LEU A 17 -7.94 1.19 -10.80
CA LEU A 17 -9.31 1.11 -10.28
C LEU A 17 -9.37 0.40 -8.91
N ILE A 18 -8.54 -0.63 -8.72
CA ILE A 18 -8.47 -1.37 -7.45
C ILE A 18 -7.82 -0.48 -6.38
N LEU A 19 -6.70 0.18 -6.71
CA LEU A 19 -6.04 1.14 -5.83
C LEU A 19 -7.00 2.23 -5.36
N GLU A 20 -7.76 2.85 -6.27
CA GLU A 20 -8.78 3.83 -5.92
C GLU A 20 -9.85 3.28 -4.98
N GLY A 21 -10.31 2.05 -5.23
CA GLY A 21 -11.29 1.36 -4.38
C GLY A 21 -10.78 1.17 -2.96
N ILE A 22 -9.54 0.67 -2.82
CA ILE A 22 -8.88 0.47 -1.52
C ILE A 22 -8.72 1.80 -0.80
N CYS A 23 -8.18 2.84 -1.47
CA CYS A 23 -8.05 4.18 -0.89
C CYS A 23 -9.39 4.74 -0.40
N LYS A 24 -10.48 4.57 -1.15
CA LYS A 24 -11.82 5.01 -0.76
C LYS A 24 -12.36 4.29 0.49
N ILE A 25 -12.01 3.01 0.66
CA ILE A 25 -12.41 2.21 1.83
C ILE A 25 -11.58 2.64 3.04
N VAL A 26 -10.25 2.70 2.90
CA VAL A 26 -9.31 3.04 3.98
C VAL A 26 -9.52 4.47 4.48
N ASN A 27 -9.88 5.41 3.61
CA ASN A 27 -10.20 6.79 4.03
C ASN A 27 -11.36 6.90 5.03
N LYS A 28 -12.16 5.83 5.20
CA LYS A 28 -13.24 5.78 6.19
C LYS A 28 -12.78 5.20 7.54
N MET A 29 -11.55 4.70 7.62
CA MET A 29 -10.95 4.10 8.82
C MET A 29 -10.03 5.12 9.48
N PRO A 30 -10.38 5.68 10.66
CA PRO A 30 -9.55 6.68 11.33
C PRO A 30 -8.19 6.15 11.81
N GLU A 31 -8.06 4.84 11.98
CA GLU A 31 -6.88 4.14 12.50
C GLU A 31 -5.84 3.74 11.44
N VAL A 32 -6.16 3.83 10.15
CA VAL A 32 -5.25 3.49 9.03
C VAL A 32 -5.15 4.66 8.07
N THR A 33 -4.01 4.80 7.38
CA THR A 33 -3.86 5.70 6.25
C THR A 33 -3.16 5.00 5.11
N VAL A 34 -3.61 5.22 3.87
CA VAL A 34 -2.81 4.80 2.70
C VAL A 34 -1.67 5.78 2.57
N ALA A 35 -0.47 5.31 2.88
CA ALA A 35 0.75 6.11 2.83
C ALA A 35 1.30 6.15 1.40
N ASP A 36 1.21 5.03 0.66
CA ASP A 36 1.49 4.95 -0.77
C ASP A 36 0.59 3.93 -1.48
N ALA A 37 0.29 4.21 -2.74
CA ALA A 37 -0.41 3.30 -3.66
C ALA A 37 0.33 3.32 -5.01
N VAL A 38 0.85 2.17 -5.42
CA VAL A 38 1.70 2.04 -6.62
C VAL A 38 1.24 0.91 -7.53
N THR A 39 1.53 1.02 -8.81
CA THR A 39 1.08 0.08 -9.85
C THR A 39 2.15 -0.90 -10.32
N SER A 40 3.28 -0.98 -9.62
CA SER A 40 4.44 -1.76 -10.04
C SER A 40 5.20 -2.27 -8.82
N GLY A 41 5.60 -3.54 -8.86
CA GLY A 41 6.41 -4.15 -7.81
C GLY A 41 7.77 -3.47 -7.66
N LYS A 42 8.39 -3.01 -8.75
CA LYS A 42 9.66 -2.25 -8.69
C LYS A 42 9.53 -0.95 -7.90
N GLN A 43 8.41 -0.24 -8.03
CA GLN A 43 8.17 0.97 -7.24
C GLN A 43 7.96 0.60 -5.76
N ALA A 44 7.22 -0.47 -5.49
CA ALA A 44 7.00 -0.97 -4.13
C ALA A 44 8.31 -1.33 -3.44
N ILE A 45 9.20 -2.09 -4.10
CA ILE A 45 10.51 -2.44 -3.53
C ILE A 45 11.32 -1.21 -3.19
N LYS A 46 11.39 -0.23 -4.10
CA LYS A 46 12.12 1.01 -3.84
C LYS A 46 11.58 1.74 -2.60
N LEU A 47 10.26 1.80 -2.45
CA LEU A 47 9.63 2.42 -1.29
C LEU A 47 9.93 1.65 0.01
N ILE A 48 9.90 0.31 -0.05
CA ILE A 48 10.20 -0.58 1.08
C ILE A 48 11.67 -0.46 1.52
N GLU A 49 12.60 -0.25 0.58
CA GLU A 49 14.01 0.01 0.90
C GLU A 49 14.23 1.40 1.54
N GLU A 50 13.37 2.37 1.25
CA GLU A 50 13.46 3.74 1.76
C GLU A 50 12.76 3.91 3.12
N ARG A 51 11.69 3.15 3.39
CA ARG A 51 10.94 3.18 4.66
C ARG A 51 10.11 1.92 4.93
N ASP A 52 9.78 1.73 6.20
CA ASP A 52 8.84 0.68 6.64
C ASP A 52 7.38 1.16 6.59
N TYR A 53 6.47 0.19 6.46
CA TYR A 53 5.02 0.37 6.60
C TYR A 53 4.49 -0.63 7.63
N ASP A 54 3.37 -0.30 8.26
CA ASP A 54 2.73 -1.20 9.24
C ASP A 54 2.00 -2.36 8.55
N VAL A 55 1.46 -2.10 7.35
CA VAL A 55 0.70 -3.06 6.57
C VAL A 55 1.07 -2.96 5.08
N TYR A 56 1.14 -4.12 4.43
CA TYR A 56 1.35 -4.25 3.00
C TYR A 56 0.16 -5.00 2.37
N ILE A 57 -0.46 -4.42 1.35
CA ILE A 57 -1.44 -5.11 0.50
C ILE A 57 -0.80 -5.26 -0.88
N LEU A 58 -0.51 -6.49 -1.26
CA LEU A 58 0.20 -6.82 -2.48
C LEU A 58 -0.71 -7.67 -3.37
N ASP A 59 -0.93 -7.24 -4.61
CA ASP A 59 -1.41 -8.15 -5.64
C ASP A 59 -0.30 -9.16 -5.99
N ILE A 60 -0.70 -10.42 -6.11
CA ILE A 60 0.20 -11.51 -6.48
C ILE A 60 0.51 -11.45 -7.97
N SER A 61 -0.45 -10.97 -8.78
CA SER A 61 -0.43 -11.06 -10.24
C SER A 61 0.16 -9.82 -10.92
N ILE A 62 1.11 -9.15 -10.28
CA ILE A 62 1.77 -7.97 -10.85
C ILE A 62 2.75 -8.43 -11.95
N PRO A 63 2.76 -7.78 -13.13
CA PRO A 63 3.51 -8.26 -14.29
C PRO A 63 5.02 -8.10 -14.20
N ASP A 64 5.55 -7.24 -13.32
CA ASP A 64 6.98 -6.94 -13.26
C ASP A 64 7.74 -7.72 -12.17
N ILE A 65 7.11 -7.98 -11.03
CA ILE A 65 7.64 -8.75 -9.88
C ILE A 65 6.47 -9.50 -9.26
N SER A 66 6.64 -10.78 -8.92
CA SER A 66 5.58 -11.52 -8.23
C SER A 66 5.40 -10.98 -6.81
N GLY A 67 4.17 -10.87 -6.30
CA GLY A 67 3.92 -10.46 -4.90
C GLY A 67 4.49 -11.40 -3.82
N PHE A 68 5.18 -12.47 -4.21
CA PHE A 68 5.93 -13.39 -3.33
C PHE A 68 7.45 -13.19 -3.33
N GLU A 69 7.98 -12.41 -4.28
CA GLU A 69 9.40 -12.03 -4.31
C GLU A 69 9.68 -10.87 -3.36
#